data_AF-A0A5N5IUQ2-F1
#
_entry.id   AF-A0A5N5IUQ2-F1
#
_cell.length_a   1.000
_cell.length_b   1.000
_cell.length_c   1.000
_cell.angle_alpha   90.00
_cell.angle_beta   90.00
_cell.angle_gamma   90.00
#
_symmetry.space_group_name_H-M   'P 1'
#
loop_
_entity.id
_entity.type
_entity.pdbx_description
1 polymer ?
#
loop_
_entity_poly.entity_id
_entity_poly.type
_entity_poly.pdbx_seq_one_letter_code
_entity_poly.pdbx_strand_id
1 'polypeptide(L)'
;MRNFPYLIIITLFSVGQMENVNAQNMELPYKEIPAHPEAYTPGNLVARMIDGLGYRFYWATEGLTEKDLAYRPSEDGRSILETMAHINTMSNNILLAPDAQPFEKSLYPTPASYAELRAQTLQNLKAASAKMLGKSAEEMEKFKVIFKRGEQQSEFAFWNLINGMISDCIYHTGQITLMRRASGNPQNPNVNPFLGQTKTE
;
A
#
# COMPACT_ATOMS: atom_id res chain seq x y z
N MET A 1 29.46 47.68 -39.46
CA MET A 1 28.30 46.76 -39.33
C MET A 1 28.81 45.47 -38.73
N ARG A 2 28.47 45.18 -37.47
CA ARG A 2 29.04 44.06 -36.71
C ARG A 2 27.87 43.13 -36.35
N ASN A 3 27.83 41.96 -36.99
CA ASN A 3 26.76 40.98 -36.86
C ASN A 3 26.87 40.29 -35.50
N PHE A 4 25.81 40.34 -34.70
CA PHE A 4 25.63 39.53 -33.49
C PHE A 4 25.05 38.17 -33.91
N PRO A 5 25.63 37.02 -33.51
CA PRO A 5 24.95 35.74 -33.67
C PRO A 5 23.92 35.57 -32.56
N TYR A 6 22.69 35.22 -32.97
CA TYR A 6 21.58 34.89 -32.08
C TYR A 6 21.90 33.59 -31.32
N LEU A 7 21.94 33.65 -30.00
CA LEU A 7 22.05 32.51 -29.11
C LEU A 7 20.64 31.90 -28.92
N ILE A 8 20.36 30.77 -29.56
CA ILE A 8 19.12 30.01 -29.36
C ILE A 8 19.26 29.21 -28.06
N ILE A 9 18.51 29.60 -27.03
CA ILE A 9 18.38 28.81 -25.79
C ILE A 9 17.31 27.75 -26.05
N ILE A 10 17.74 26.50 -26.21
CA ILE A 10 16.85 25.33 -26.27
C ILE A 10 16.56 24.89 -24.83
N THR A 11 15.38 25.21 -24.33
CA THR A 11 14.84 24.63 -23.10
C THR A 11 14.39 23.19 -23.37
N LEU A 12 15.16 22.21 -22.91
CA LEU A 12 14.72 20.82 -22.86
C LEU A 12 13.64 20.67 -21.79
N PHE A 13 12.37 20.57 -22.20
CA PHE A 13 11.32 20.00 -21.37
C PHE A 13 11.51 18.48 -21.34
N SER A 14 12.07 17.96 -20.25
CA SER A 14 12.07 16.52 -19.98
C SER A 14 10.66 16.10 -19.58
N VAL A 15 9.87 15.64 -20.55
CA VAL A 15 8.63 14.90 -20.29
C VAL A 15 9.04 13.58 -19.65
N GLY A 16 8.81 13.44 -18.35
CA GLY A 16 8.99 12.18 -17.63
C GLY A 16 8.10 11.13 -18.27
N GLN A 17 8.71 10.08 -18.84
CA GLN A 17 7.96 8.94 -19.35
C GLN A 17 7.40 8.19 -18.14
N MET A 18 6.07 8.15 -18.02
CA MET A 18 5.42 7.15 -17.17
C MET A 18 5.67 5.79 -17.83
N GLU A 19 6.52 4.98 -17.22
CA GLU A 19 6.67 3.59 -17.60
C GLU A 19 5.34 2.87 -17.36
N ASN A 20 4.73 2.36 -18.44
CA ASN A 20 3.63 1.41 -18.34
C ASN A 20 4.21 0.11 -17.77
N VAL A 21 4.16 -0.02 -16.44
CA VAL A 21 4.53 -1.25 -15.75
C VAL A 21 3.52 -2.33 -16.15
N ASN A 22 3.99 -3.31 -16.92
CA ASN A 22 3.20 -4.48 -17.27
C ASN A 22 3.02 -5.37 -16.02
N ALA A 23 1.95 -5.11 -15.25
CA ALA A 23 1.65 -5.75 -13.97
C ALA A 23 1.42 -7.27 -14.06
N GLN A 24 1.33 -7.84 -15.26
CA GLN A 24 1.06 -9.26 -15.46
C GLN A 24 2.28 -10.18 -15.25
N ASN A 25 3.50 -9.65 -15.19
CA ASN A 25 4.75 -10.44 -15.09
C ASN A 25 5.67 -10.07 -13.92
N MET A 26 5.22 -9.20 -12.99
CA MET A 26 6.01 -8.85 -11.81
C MET A 26 5.70 -9.78 -10.64
N GLU A 27 6.75 -10.36 -10.04
CA GLU A 27 6.63 -11.03 -8.76
C GLU A 27 6.22 -10.00 -7.69
N LEU A 28 5.01 -10.15 -7.15
CA LEU A 28 4.49 -9.24 -6.13
C LEU A 28 5.15 -9.52 -4.78
N PRO A 29 5.45 -8.49 -3.98
CA PRO A 29 6.06 -8.69 -2.68
C PRO A 29 5.07 -9.32 -1.69
N TYR A 30 5.61 -9.77 -0.56
CA TYR A 30 4.85 -10.34 0.56
C TYR A 30 4.23 -11.73 0.36
N LYS A 31 4.73 -12.50 -0.60
CA LYS A 31 4.52 -13.96 -0.57
C LYS A 31 5.00 -14.59 0.74
N GLU A 32 6.03 -13.99 1.34
CA GLU A 32 6.53 -14.20 2.70
C GLU A 32 6.82 -12.86 3.38
N ILE A 33 6.83 -12.84 4.72
CA ILE A 33 7.25 -11.68 5.50
C ILE A 33 8.79 -11.61 5.43
N PRO A 34 9.39 -10.45 5.10
CA PRO A 34 10.84 -10.28 5.14
C PRO A 34 11.45 -10.64 6.50
N ALA A 35 12.76 -10.98 6.50
CA ALA A 35 13.50 -11.18 7.74
C ALA A 35 13.39 -9.92 8.62
N HIS A 36 13.19 -10.11 9.93
CA HIS A 36 13.16 -8.97 10.84
C HIS A 36 14.58 -8.47 11.13
N PRO A 37 14.73 -7.17 11.39
CA PRO A 37 15.92 -6.67 12.09
C PRO A 37 16.00 -7.26 13.50
N GLU A 38 17.22 -7.40 14.02
CA GLU A 38 17.46 -7.92 15.37
C GLU A 38 17.02 -6.93 16.47
N ALA A 39 17.14 -5.64 16.20
CA ALA A 39 16.83 -4.58 17.15
C ALA A 39 15.33 -4.22 17.14
N TYR A 40 14.72 -4.14 18.33
CA TYR A 40 13.34 -3.70 18.54
C TYR A 40 13.21 -2.17 18.61
N THR A 41 13.77 -1.44 17.63
CA THR A 41 13.57 0.02 17.55
C THR A 41 12.11 0.34 17.21
N PRO A 42 11.59 1.53 17.56
CA PRO A 42 10.23 1.92 17.22
C PRO A 42 9.93 1.79 15.72
N GLY A 43 10.84 2.25 14.85
CA GLY A 43 10.71 2.10 13.41
C GLY A 43 10.63 0.64 12.96
N ASN A 44 11.48 -0.23 13.53
CA ASN A 44 11.48 -1.66 13.22
C ASN A 44 10.18 -2.35 13.64
N LEU A 45 9.61 -1.98 14.78
CA LEU A 45 8.31 -2.49 15.23
C LEU A 45 7.19 -2.12 14.25
N VAL A 46 7.15 -0.86 13.80
CA VAL A 46 6.15 -0.40 12.84
C VAL A 46 6.36 -1.04 11.46
N ALA A 47 7.59 -1.13 10.98
CA ALA A 47 7.94 -1.87 9.76
C ALA A 47 7.40 -3.30 9.81
N ARG A 48 7.58 -3.98 10.94
CA ARG A 48 7.09 -5.34 11.16
C ARG A 48 5.57 -5.44 11.13
N MET A 49 4.85 -4.45 11.67
CA MET A 49 3.38 -4.39 11.57
C MET A 49 2.93 -4.23 10.12
N ILE A 50 3.60 -3.36 9.35
CA ILE A 50 3.31 -3.14 7.92
C ILE A 50 3.58 -4.41 7.11
N ASP A 51 4.70 -5.11 7.36
CA ASP A 51 5.02 -6.35 6.68
C ASP A 51 4.01 -7.47 6.98
N GLY A 52 3.57 -7.55 8.24
CA GLY A 52 2.52 -8.47 8.66
C GLY A 52 1.19 -8.19 7.97
N LEU A 53 0.86 -6.92 7.73
CA LEU A 53 -0.28 -6.52 6.91
C LEU A 53 -0.08 -6.91 5.44
N GLY A 54 1.09 -6.61 4.86
CA GLY A 54 1.43 -6.95 3.48
C GLY A 54 1.25 -8.44 3.18
N TYR A 55 1.77 -9.31 4.05
CA TYR A 55 1.63 -10.77 3.91
C TYR A 55 0.18 -11.24 4.00
N ARG A 56 -0.58 -10.71 4.96
CA ARG A 56 -2.01 -11.03 5.10
C ARG A 56 -2.79 -10.60 3.86
N PHE A 57 -2.53 -9.39 3.35
CA PHE A 57 -3.21 -8.86 2.17
C PHE A 57 -2.83 -9.66 0.90
N TYR A 58 -1.55 -10.01 0.73
CA TYR A 58 -1.08 -10.85 -0.37
C TYR A 58 -1.90 -12.14 -0.45
N TRP A 59 -1.98 -12.88 0.66
CA TRP A 59 -2.66 -14.17 0.69
C TRP A 59 -4.18 -14.06 0.75
N ALA A 60 -4.74 -12.99 1.31
CA ALA A 60 -6.18 -12.77 1.27
C ALA A 60 -6.66 -12.54 -0.17
N THR A 61 -5.84 -11.89 -0.99
CA THR A 61 -6.19 -11.50 -2.35
C THR A 61 -5.68 -12.43 -3.44
N GLU A 62 -4.73 -13.33 -3.14
CA GLU A 62 -4.21 -14.29 -4.12
C GLU A 62 -5.31 -15.22 -4.66
N GLY A 63 -5.37 -15.34 -5.99
CA GLY A 63 -6.29 -16.23 -6.70
C GLY A 63 -7.77 -15.85 -6.67
N LEU A 64 -8.12 -14.59 -6.39
CA LEU A 64 -9.52 -14.14 -6.46
C LEU A 64 -10.02 -14.10 -7.93
N THR A 65 -11.22 -14.62 -8.15
CA THR A 65 -11.92 -14.59 -9.44
C THR A 65 -12.89 -13.40 -9.51
N GLU A 66 -13.42 -13.09 -10.70
CA GLU A 66 -14.46 -12.05 -10.86
C GLU A 66 -15.68 -12.29 -9.95
N LYS A 67 -16.09 -13.55 -9.78
CA LYS A 67 -17.16 -13.95 -8.86
C LYS A 67 -16.82 -13.58 -7.41
N ASP A 68 -15.59 -13.82 -6.98
CA ASP A 68 -15.16 -13.48 -5.62
C ASP A 68 -15.10 -11.96 -5.43
N LEU A 69 -14.52 -11.25 -6.41
CA LEU A 69 -14.39 -9.78 -6.39
C LEU A 69 -15.74 -9.07 -6.27
N ALA A 70 -16.78 -9.61 -6.91
CA ALA A 70 -18.14 -9.09 -6.86
C ALA A 70 -18.93 -9.51 -5.61
N TYR A 71 -18.43 -10.45 -4.79
CA TYR A 71 -19.15 -10.95 -3.62
C TYR A 71 -19.37 -9.85 -2.58
N ARG A 72 -20.60 -9.70 -2.08
CA ARG A 72 -21.00 -8.81 -0.98
C ARG A 72 -21.59 -9.64 0.16
N PRO A 73 -21.27 -9.33 1.44
CA PRO A 73 -21.81 -10.06 2.59
C PRO A 73 -23.26 -9.65 2.93
N SER A 74 -23.70 -8.49 2.43
CA SER A 74 -25.05 -7.95 2.55
C SER A 74 -25.30 -6.93 1.43
N GLU A 75 -26.54 -6.44 1.30
CA GLU A 75 -26.92 -5.42 0.30
C GLU A 75 -26.07 -4.14 0.42
N ASP A 76 -25.95 -3.60 1.63
CA ASP A 76 -25.17 -2.39 1.92
C ASP A 76 -23.67 -2.65 2.15
N GLY A 77 -23.28 -3.91 2.31
CA GLY A 77 -21.89 -4.29 2.61
C GLY A 77 -20.98 -4.11 1.40
N ARG A 78 -19.72 -3.70 1.61
CA ARG A 78 -18.73 -3.58 0.52
C ARG A 78 -18.48 -4.92 -0.15
N SER A 79 -18.24 -4.90 -1.46
CA SER A 79 -17.69 -6.07 -2.16
C SER A 79 -16.21 -6.30 -1.80
N ILE A 80 -15.65 -7.44 -2.18
CA ILE A 80 -14.20 -7.67 -2.04
C ILE A 80 -13.41 -6.61 -2.81
N LEU A 81 -13.79 -6.30 -4.05
CA LEU A 81 -13.11 -5.28 -4.86
C LEU A 81 -13.17 -3.88 -4.22
N GLU A 82 -14.33 -3.48 -3.70
CA GLU A 82 -14.50 -2.22 -2.97
C GLU A 82 -13.68 -2.18 -1.68
N THR A 83 -13.57 -3.32 -0.99
CA THR A 83 -12.74 -3.46 0.22
C THR A 83 -11.25 -3.34 -0.13
N MET A 84 -10.80 -3.96 -1.22
CA MET A 84 -9.43 -3.79 -1.74
C MET A 84 -9.16 -2.33 -2.14
N ALA A 85 -10.12 -1.65 -2.78
CA ALA A 85 -10.02 -0.24 -3.15
C ALA A 85 -9.87 0.70 -1.94
N HIS A 86 -10.59 0.37 -0.87
CA HIS A 86 -10.47 1.08 0.40
C HIS A 86 -9.09 0.88 1.05
N ILE A 87 -8.61 -0.38 1.12
CA ILE A 87 -7.26 -0.71 1.61
C ILE A 87 -6.19 -0.01 0.76
N ASN A 88 -6.33 0.03 -0.56
CA ASN A 88 -5.40 0.74 -1.43
C ASN A 88 -5.30 2.23 -1.09
N THR A 89 -6.44 2.90 -0.89
CA THR A 89 -6.44 4.31 -0.46
C THR A 89 -5.69 4.50 0.86
N MET A 90 -5.88 3.60 1.83
CA MET A 90 -5.13 3.64 3.09
C MET A 90 -3.64 3.31 2.91
N SER A 91 -3.27 2.39 2.01
CA SER A 91 -1.87 2.06 1.71
C SER A 91 -1.08 3.26 1.17
N ASN A 92 -1.73 4.16 0.41
CA ASN A 92 -1.11 5.41 -0.03
C ASN A 92 -0.80 6.31 1.17
N ASN A 93 -1.71 6.42 2.14
CA ASN A 93 -1.46 7.19 3.37
C ASN A 93 -0.32 6.58 4.20
N ILE A 94 -0.27 5.25 4.31
CA ILE A 94 0.81 4.52 4.99
C ILE A 94 2.17 4.79 4.31
N LEU A 95 2.21 4.86 2.98
CA LEU A 95 3.42 5.17 2.21
C LEU A 95 3.93 6.61 2.39
N LEU A 96 3.00 7.57 2.50
CA LEU A 96 3.32 9.00 2.50
C LEU A 96 3.67 9.54 3.89
N ALA A 97 3.15 8.92 4.94
CA ALA A 97 3.32 9.41 6.32
C ALA A 97 4.78 9.52 6.81
N PRO A 98 5.71 8.60 6.48
CA PRO A 98 7.13 8.72 6.88
C PRO A 98 7.81 9.97 6.34
N ASP A 99 7.37 10.44 5.17
CA ASP A 99 7.94 11.62 4.50
C ASP A 99 7.13 12.89 4.78
N ALA A 100 6.15 12.80 5.68
CA ALA A 100 5.16 13.85 5.96
C ALA A 100 4.55 14.44 4.67
N GLN A 101 4.28 13.60 3.67
CA GLN A 101 3.70 14.03 2.41
C GLN A 101 2.17 14.05 2.50
N PRO A 102 1.50 15.10 1.97
CA PRO A 102 0.04 15.17 1.94
C PRO A 102 -0.56 14.14 1.00
N PHE A 103 -1.57 13.41 1.48
CA PHE A 103 -2.44 12.61 0.64
C PHE A 103 -3.55 13.48 0.05
N GLU A 104 -3.57 13.60 -1.27
CA GLU A 104 -4.63 14.26 -2.04
C GLU A 104 -5.26 13.26 -3.02
N LYS A 105 -6.55 12.96 -2.87
CA LYS A 105 -7.19 11.85 -3.62
C LYS A 105 -7.10 11.99 -5.14
N SER A 106 -7.06 13.22 -5.65
CA SER A 106 -6.87 13.55 -7.07
C SER A 106 -5.54 13.05 -7.65
N LEU A 107 -4.48 13.01 -6.83
CA LEU A 107 -3.14 12.58 -7.21
C LEU A 107 -2.92 11.06 -7.08
N TYR A 108 -3.81 10.39 -6.35
CA TYR A 108 -3.76 8.95 -6.09
C TYR A 108 -5.11 8.30 -6.45
N PRO A 109 -5.46 8.28 -7.75
CA PRO A 109 -6.67 7.62 -8.22
C PRO A 109 -6.59 6.12 -7.88
N THR A 110 -7.72 5.55 -7.47
CA THR A 110 -7.79 4.10 -7.22
C THR A 110 -7.65 3.36 -8.55
N PRO A 111 -6.76 2.37 -8.67
CA PRO A 111 -6.68 1.54 -9.87
C PRO A 111 -8.01 0.83 -10.16
N ALA A 112 -8.36 0.72 -11.44
CA ALA A 112 -9.62 0.11 -11.87
C ALA A 112 -9.55 -1.41 -11.90
N SER A 113 -8.38 -1.98 -12.25
CA SER A 113 -8.23 -3.43 -12.36
C SER A 113 -7.79 -4.08 -11.05
N TYR A 114 -8.25 -5.31 -10.81
CA TYR A 114 -7.83 -6.13 -9.68
C TYR A 114 -6.29 -6.28 -9.62
N ALA A 115 -5.64 -6.53 -10.76
CA ALA A 115 -4.20 -6.76 -10.82
C ALA A 115 -3.40 -5.51 -10.42
N GLU A 116 -3.73 -4.35 -10.97
CA GLU A 116 -3.06 -3.08 -10.63
C GLU A 116 -3.33 -2.69 -9.19
N LEU A 117 -4.58 -2.84 -8.73
CA LEU A 117 -4.97 -2.52 -7.37
C LEU A 117 -4.18 -3.34 -6.36
N ARG A 118 -4.10 -4.65 -6.59
CA ARG A 118 -3.33 -5.58 -5.76
C ARG A 118 -1.85 -5.24 -5.78
N ALA A 119 -1.27 -5.05 -6.97
CA ALA A 119 0.14 -4.74 -7.13
C ALA A 119 0.54 -3.43 -6.44
N GLN A 120 -0.21 -2.35 -6.68
CA GLN A 120 0.08 -1.04 -6.09
C GLN A 120 -0.04 -1.07 -4.57
N THR A 121 -1.06 -1.74 -4.01
CA THR A 121 -1.20 -1.86 -2.55
C THR A 121 -0.01 -2.58 -1.93
N LEU A 122 0.43 -3.71 -2.52
CA LEU A 122 1.57 -4.46 -2.01
C LEU A 122 2.88 -3.69 -2.13
N GLN A 123 3.09 -2.94 -3.22
CA GLN A 123 4.28 -2.10 -3.39
C GLN A 123 4.28 -0.91 -2.42
N ASN A 124 3.13 -0.28 -2.18
CA ASN A 124 2.99 0.79 -1.21
C ASN A 124 3.38 0.32 0.19
N LEU A 125 2.89 -0.84 0.62
CA LEU A 125 3.23 -1.43 1.92
C LEU A 125 4.73 -1.75 2.02
N LYS A 126 5.32 -2.32 0.95
CA LYS A 126 6.76 -2.62 0.91
C LYS A 126 7.60 -1.37 1.05
N ALA A 127 7.29 -0.33 0.28
CA ALA A 127 7.99 0.93 0.32
C ALA A 127 7.80 1.65 1.66
N ALA A 128 6.60 1.58 2.26
CA ALA A 128 6.35 2.14 3.59
C ALA A 128 7.18 1.44 4.68
N SER A 129 7.21 0.10 4.67
CA SER A 129 8.03 -0.69 5.60
C SER A 129 9.51 -0.32 5.47
N ALA A 130 10.02 -0.21 4.24
CA ALA A 130 11.40 0.20 3.99
C ALA A 130 11.74 1.60 4.55
N LYS A 131 10.80 2.56 4.50
CA LYS A 131 10.98 3.89 5.09
C LYS A 131 11.01 3.89 6.63
N MET A 132 10.38 2.90 7.26
CA MET A 132 10.35 2.73 8.72
C MET A 132 11.58 2.00 9.27
N LEU A 133 12.22 1.16 8.46
CA LEU A 133 13.30 0.31 8.90
C LEU A 133 14.46 1.13 9.48
N GLY A 134 14.89 0.77 10.68
CA GLY A 134 15.98 1.40 11.42
C GLY A 134 15.64 2.74 12.07
N LYS A 135 14.41 3.26 11.90
CA LYS A 135 14.07 4.60 12.42
C LYS A 135 14.05 4.65 13.94
N SER A 136 14.73 5.66 14.46
CA SER A 136 14.75 6.02 15.88
C SER A 136 13.47 6.76 16.29
N ALA A 137 13.25 6.89 17.60
CA ALA A 137 12.12 7.68 18.13
C ALA A 137 12.17 9.14 17.64
N GLU A 138 13.35 9.77 17.68
CA GLU A 138 13.56 11.16 17.26
C GLU A 138 13.26 11.37 15.76
N GLU A 139 13.65 10.43 14.90
CA GLU A 139 13.28 10.50 13.48
C GLU A 139 11.78 10.39 13.26
N MET A 140 11.11 9.50 14.02
CA MET A 140 9.67 9.28 13.92
C MET A 140 8.83 10.46 14.40
N GLU A 141 9.36 11.36 15.23
CA GLU A 141 8.67 12.60 15.63
C GLU A 141 8.36 13.51 14.44
N LYS A 142 9.11 13.37 13.34
CA LYS A 142 8.90 14.15 12.10
C LYS A 142 7.79 13.56 11.23
N PHE A 143 7.35 12.34 11.50
CA PHE A 143 6.34 11.66 10.70
C PHE A 143 4.95 12.24 10.99
N LYS A 144 4.14 12.38 9.95
CA LYS A 144 2.81 12.96 10.05
C LYS A 144 1.84 12.27 9.10
N VAL A 145 0.59 12.17 9.53
CA VAL A 145 -0.51 11.88 8.60
C VAL A 145 -1.07 13.21 8.14
N ILE A 146 -1.01 13.46 6.83
CA ILE A 146 -1.46 14.73 6.26
C ILE A 146 -2.50 14.45 5.18
N PHE A 147 -3.68 15.02 5.33
CA PHE A 147 -4.72 14.99 4.32
C PHE A 147 -4.86 16.36 3.68
N LYS A 148 -5.02 16.38 2.36
CA LYS A 148 -5.23 17.60 1.60
C LYS A 148 -6.47 17.51 0.72
N ARG A 149 -7.24 18.60 0.70
CA ARG A 149 -8.41 18.78 -0.17
C ARG A 149 -8.43 20.21 -0.69
N GLY A 150 -7.97 20.41 -1.92
CA GLY A 150 -7.75 21.74 -2.47
C GLY A 150 -6.73 22.50 -1.63
N GLU A 151 -7.11 23.68 -1.13
CA GLU A 151 -6.25 24.51 -0.27
C GLU A 151 -6.26 24.09 1.21
N GLN A 152 -7.20 23.23 1.62
CA GLN A 152 -7.31 22.81 3.02
C GLN A 152 -6.40 21.62 3.31
N GLN A 153 -5.68 21.70 4.42
CA GLN A 153 -4.82 20.64 4.94
C GLN A 153 -5.17 20.33 6.38
N SER A 154 -5.16 19.04 6.73
CA SER A 154 -5.29 18.56 8.11
C SER A 154 -4.13 17.65 8.45
N GLU A 155 -3.49 17.90 9.58
CA GLU A 155 -2.32 17.16 10.04
C GLU A 155 -2.62 16.44 11.34
N PHE A 156 -2.14 15.21 11.44
CA PHE A 156 -2.29 14.36 12.61
C PHE A 156 -0.95 13.73 12.97
N ALA A 157 -0.78 13.43 14.25
CA ALA A 157 0.41 12.75 14.74
C ALA A 157 0.53 11.34 14.13
N PHE A 158 1.75 10.83 14.03
CA PHE A 158 2.01 9.51 13.47
C PHE A 158 1.23 8.38 14.17
N TRP A 159 0.93 8.51 15.47
CA TRP A 159 0.09 7.58 16.23
C TRP A 159 -1.26 7.29 15.56
N ASN A 160 -1.84 8.28 14.88
CA ASN A 160 -3.11 8.13 14.17
C ASN A 160 -3.01 7.17 12.98
N LEU A 161 -1.82 7.01 12.37
CA LEU A 161 -1.61 6.04 11.29
C LEU A 161 -1.74 4.60 11.80
N ILE A 162 -1.25 4.33 13.01
CA ILE A 162 -1.30 2.99 13.63
C ILE A 162 -2.75 2.63 13.95
N ASN A 163 -3.47 3.54 14.61
CA ASN A 163 -4.85 3.31 15.04
C ASN A 163 -5.84 3.27 13.86
N GLY A 164 -5.64 4.16 12.88
CA GLY A 164 -6.44 4.24 11.67
C GLY A 164 -5.94 3.24 10.65
N MET A 165 -5.06 3.69 9.76
CA MET A 165 -4.78 3.00 8.51
C MET A 165 -4.20 1.59 8.69
N ILE A 166 -3.19 1.40 9.55
CA ILE A 166 -2.54 0.08 9.70
C ILE A 166 -3.52 -0.93 10.31
N SER A 167 -4.17 -0.58 11.43
CA SER A 167 -5.10 -1.47 12.12
C SER A 167 -6.36 -1.75 11.29
N ASP A 168 -6.91 -0.73 10.62
CA ASP A 168 -8.12 -0.86 9.80
C ASP A 168 -7.85 -1.67 8.53
N CYS A 169 -6.66 -1.53 7.90
CA CYS A 169 -6.26 -2.41 6.81
C CYS A 169 -6.20 -3.89 7.24
N ILE A 170 -5.67 -4.19 8.44
CA ILE A 170 -5.64 -5.57 8.98
C ILE A 170 -7.08 -6.07 9.19
N TYR A 171 -7.93 -5.24 9.80
CA TYR A 171 -9.33 -5.55 10.03
C TYR A 171 -10.08 -5.88 8.72
N HIS A 172 -9.94 -5.04 7.71
CA HIS A 172 -10.56 -5.24 6.40
C HIS A 172 -9.96 -6.43 5.61
N THR A 173 -8.69 -6.75 5.80
CA THR A 173 -8.08 -7.97 5.22
C THR A 173 -8.73 -9.24 5.78
N GLY A 174 -9.13 -9.22 7.07
CA GLY A 174 -9.92 -10.29 7.67
C GLY A 174 -11.29 -10.46 7.00
N GLN A 175 -11.95 -9.35 6.62
CA GLN A 175 -13.22 -9.39 5.90
C GLN A 175 -13.07 -10.03 4.51
N ILE A 176 -12.01 -9.69 3.76
CA ILE A 176 -11.70 -10.34 2.47
C ILE A 176 -11.58 -11.86 2.65
N THR A 177 -10.87 -12.31 3.69
CA THR A 177 -10.68 -13.73 3.99
C THR A 177 -12.00 -14.45 4.28
N LEU A 178 -12.91 -13.81 5.04
CA LEU A 178 -14.24 -14.34 5.30
C LEU A 178 -15.07 -14.40 4.01
N MET A 179 -15.11 -13.31 3.24
CA MET A 179 -15.90 -13.19 2.03
C MET A 179 -15.48 -14.20 0.96
N ARG A 180 -14.17 -14.37 0.72
CA ARG A 180 -13.69 -15.38 -0.25
C ARG A 180 -14.04 -16.82 0.16
N ARG A 181 -14.05 -17.11 1.46
CA ARG A 181 -14.50 -18.41 1.96
C ARG A 181 -15.99 -18.60 1.68
N ALA A 182 -16.80 -17.57 1.92
CA ALA A 182 -18.23 -17.59 1.67
C ALA A 182 -18.58 -17.68 0.17
N SER A 183 -17.74 -17.16 -0.73
CA SER A 183 -17.90 -17.29 -2.19
C SER A 183 -17.45 -18.64 -2.75
N GLY A 184 -16.87 -19.51 -1.91
CA GLY A 184 -16.40 -20.85 -2.29
C GLY A 184 -14.92 -20.93 -2.70
N ASN A 185 -14.13 -19.88 -2.46
CA ASN A 185 -12.70 -19.81 -2.74
C ASN A 185 -11.92 -19.56 -1.43
N PRO A 186 -11.77 -20.54 -0.53
CA PRO A 186 -11.01 -20.36 0.71
C PRO A 186 -9.54 -20.05 0.45
N GLN A 187 -8.91 -19.30 1.36
CA GLN A 187 -7.47 -19.04 1.33
C GLN A 187 -6.67 -20.35 1.45
N ASN A 188 -5.46 -20.36 0.86
CA ASN A 188 -4.49 -21.44 1.00
C ASN A 188 -4.28 -21.82 2.49
N PRO A 189 -4.53 -23.09 2.90
CA PRO A 189 -4.44 -23.52 4.29
C PRO A 189 -3.00 -23.53 4.85
N ASN A 190 -1.99 -23.45 3.99
CA ASN A 190 -0.58 -23.44 4.39
C ASN A 190 -0.06 -22.05 4.78
N VAL A 191 -0.88 -21.01 4.64
CA VAL A 191 -0.55 -19.63 5.04
C VAL A 191 -0.40 -19.56 6.55
N ASN A 192 0.75 -19.13 7.03
CA ASN A 192 1.04 -19.01 8.45
C ASN A 192 1.49 -17.58 8.79
N PRO A 193 0.54 -16.69 9.20
CA PRO A 193 0.86 -15.32 9.56
C PRO A 193 1.73 -15.16 10.81
N PHE A 194 1.85 -16.20 11.65
CA PHE A 194 2.73 -16.19 12.82
C PHE A 194 4.19 -16.37 12.42
N LEU A 195 4.47 -17.35 11.55
CA LEU A 195 5.83 -17.57 11.02
C LEU A 195 6.16 -16.63 9.86
N GLY A 196 5.16 -16.00 9.25
CA GLY A 196 5.34 -15.15 8.07
C GLY A 196 5.72 -15.92 6.81
N GLN A 197 5.45 -17.22 6.78
CA GLN A 197 5.81 -18.10 5.68
C GLN A 197 4.62 -18.98 5.31
N THR A 198 4.56 -19.35 4.05
CA THR A 198 3.57 -20.31 3.55
C THR A 198 4.31 -21.61 3.28
N LYS A 199 3.89 -22.70 3.93
CA LYS A 199 4.52 -24.01 3.69
C LYS A 199 4.33 -24.40 2.23
N THR A 200 5.42 -24.63 1.52
CA THR A 200 5.42 -25.41 0.29
C THR A 200 5.37 -26.89 0.67
N GLU A 201 4.56 -27.66 -0.07
CA GLU A 201 4.49 -29.12 0.08
C GLU A 201 5.87 -29.78 0.00
#